data_AF-A0A534T365-F1
#
_entry.id   AF-A0A534T365-F1
#
_cell.length_a   1.000
_cell.length_b   1.000
_cell.length_c   1.000
_cell.angle_alpha   90.00
_cell.angle_beta   90.00
_cell.angle_gamma   90.00
#
_symmetry.space_group_name_H-M   'P 1'
#
loop_
_entity.id
_entity.type
_entity.pdbx_description
1 polymer ?
#
loop_
_entity_poly.entity_id
_entity_poly.type
_entity_poly.pdbx_seq_one_letter_code
_entity_poly.pdbx_strand_id
1 'polypeptide(L)'
;MRREGQFRLRADFEPQGDQPDAIAALTEGVRAGTPHQVLLGVTGSGKTFTVSHVVANVNKPTLVIAPNKTLAAQLYSEFRALFPDSAVRYFVSYYDYYQPEAYVPSTDTYIEKDASINDEIDKMRHAATKALLERNDVLVVASVSCIYGLGSPASYFDMLVLLERGTEV
;
A
#
# COMPACT_ATOMS: atom_id res chain seq x y z
N MET A 1 -8.46 -2.27 -19.58
CA MET A 1 -7.69 -1.01 -19.56
C MET A 1 -7.95 -0.35 -18.21
N ARG A 2 -6.91 0.06 -17.44
CA ARG A 2 -7.11 0.65 -16.10
C ARG A 2 -7.93 1.94 -16.22
N ARG A 3 -8.91 2.14 -15.35
CA ARG A 3 -9.64 3.40 -15.25
C ARG A 3 -8.68 4.50 -14.84
N GLU A 4 -8.69 5.61 -15.57
CA GLU A 4 -7.98 6.81 -15.15
C GLU A 4 -8.65 7.38 -13.91
N GLY A 5 -7.86 7.54 -12.85
CA GLY A 5 -8.29 8.09 -11.58
C GLY A 5 -7.29 9.13 -11.11
N GLN A 6 -7.75 10.06 -10.28
CA GLN A 6 -6.95 11.14 -9.74
C GLN A 6 -6.99 11.09 -8.22
N PHE A 7 -5.82 11.21 -7.58
CA PHE A 7 -5.74 11.40 -6.15
C PHE A 7 -6.34 12.76 -5.78
N ARG A 8 -7.47 12.72 -5.06
CA ARG A 8 -8.15 13.92 -4.55
C ARG A 8 -7.93 14.01 -3.05
N LEU A 9 -7.00 14.86 -2.67
CA LEU A 9 -6.72 15.13 -1.27
C LEU A 9 -7.88 15.91 -0.64
N ARG A 10 -8.36 15.45 0.52
CA ARG A 10 -9.33 16.17 1.35
C ARG A 10 -8.73 16.42 2.73
N ALA A 11 -8.68 17.69 3.13
CA ALA A 11 -8.30 18.13 4.45
C ALA A 11 -8.95 19.47 4.76
N ASP A 12 -9.24 19.72 6.04
CA ASP A 12 -9.82 20.99 6.53
C ASP A 12 -8.73 22.05 6.83
N PHE A 13 -7.48 21.75 6.48
CA PHE A 13 -6.31 22.57 6.75
C PHE A 13 -5.37 22.56 5.55
N GLU A 14 -4.58 23.61 5.42
CA GLU A 14 -3.61 23.80 4.35
C GLU A 14 -2.17 23.53 4.85
N PRO A 15 -1.21 23.25 3.95
CA PRO A 15 0.19 23.11 4.32
C PRO A 15 0.73 24.36 5.03
N GLN A 16 1.41 24.17 6.16
CA GLN A 16 1.96 25.25 6.99
C GLN A 16 3.44 25.03 7.33
N GLY A 17 4.12 26.10 7.77
CA GLY A 17 5.54 26.06 8.11
C GLY A 17 6.40 25.66 6.91
N ASP A 18 7.27 24.68 7.09
CA ASP A 18 8.19 24.20 6.03
C ASP A 18 7.51 23.21 5.04
N GLN A 19 6.24 22.87 5.26
CA GLN A 19 5.54 21.90 4.41
C GLN A 19 5.41 22.34 2.94
N PRO A 20 5.03 23.59 2.60
CA PRO A 20 4.90 24.01 1.20
C PRO A 20 6.18 23.82 0.39
N ASP A 21 7.32 24.22 0.95
CA ASP A 21 8.63 24.11 0.29
C ASP A 21 9.07 22.64 0.15
N ALA A 22 8.86 21.83 1.19
CA ALA A 22 9.14 20.40 1.14
C ALA A 22 8.27 19.68 0.08
N ILE A 23 6.98 20.02 0.00
CA ILE A 23 6.05 19.49 -1.01
C ILE A 23 6.54 19.87 -2.41
N ALA A 24 6.90 21.13 -2.62
CA ALA A 24 7.35 21.63 -3.92
C ALA A 24 8.62 20.90 -4.37
N ALA A 25 9.65 20.85 -3.51
CA ALA A 25 10.93 20.22 -3.82
C ALA A 25 10.77 18.72 -4.14
N LEU A 26 10.01 17.98 -3.32
CA LEU A 26 9.77 16.55 -3.54
C LEU A 26 8.97 16.29 -4.82
N THR A 27 7.95 17.11 -5.08
CA THR A 27 7.12 17.01 -6.29
C THR A 27 7.97 17.21 -7.54
N GLU A 28 8.82 18.25 -7.55
CA GLU A 28 9.71 18.55 -8.65
C GLU A 28 10.72 17.42 -8.88
N GLY A 29 11.35 16.90 -7.81
CA GLY A 29 12.27 15.77 -7.93
C GLY A 29 11.61 14.52 -8.54
N VAL A 30 10.36 14.21 -8.19
CA VAL A 30 9.65 13.06 -8.79
C VAL A 30 9.34 13.31 -10.27
N ARG A 31 8.99 14.54 -10.64
CA ARG A 31 8.72 14.93 -12.04
C ARG A 31 9.99 14.95 -12.89
N ALA A 32 11.13 15.33 -12.31
CA ALA A 32 12.44 15.29 -12.93
C ALA A 32 13.01 13.87 -13.07
N GLY A 33 12.38 12.86 -12.45
CA GLY A 33 12.84 11.47 -12.50
C GLY A 33 13.98 11.17 -11.53
N THR A 34 14.17 11.98 -10.49
CA THR A 34 15.17 11.74 -9.44
C THR A 34 14.85 10.43 -8.73
N PRO A 35 15.76 9.42 -8.75
CA PRO A 35 15.45 8.08 -8.26
C PRO A 35 15.34 8.00 -6.73
N HIS A 36 16.08 8.85 -6.01
CA HIS A 36 16.13 8.83 -4.54
C HIS A 36 15.99 10.25 -3.99
N GLN A 37 15.08 10.41 -3.03
CA GLN A 37 14.84 11.65 -2.32
C GLN A 37 14.59 11.34 -0.84
N VAL A 38 14.97 12.27 0.05
CA VAL A 38 14.83 12.09 1.50
C VAL A 38 14.09 13.29 2.08
N LEU A 39 12.96 13.03 2.75
CA LEU A 39 12.27 14.02 3.57
C LEU A 39 12.80 13.96 5.01
N LEU A 40 13.69 14.89 5.37
CA LEU A 40 14.19 15.02 6.73
C LEU A 40 13.18 15.78 7.61
N GLY A 41 12.09 15.11 8.01
CA GLY A 41 11.03 15.71 8.82
C GLY A 41 11.12 15.34 10.30
N VAL A 42 11.08 16.35 11.18
CA VAL A 42 11.00 16.14 12.65
C VAL A 42 9.69 15.46 13.06
N THR A 43 9.65 14.85 14.24
CA THR A 43 8.42 14.25 14.77
C THR A 43 7.35 15.32 14.98
N GLY A 44 6.10 15.03 14.60
CA GLY A 44 4.99 15.98 14.71
C GLY A 44 4.86 16.98 13.56
N SER A 45 5.78 17.01 12.59
CA SER A 45 5.75 17.99 11.47
C SER A 45 4.71 17.70 10.38
N GLY A 46 3.84 16.69 10.53
CA GLY A 46 2.85 16.34 9.51
C GLY A 46 3.43 15.66 8.26
N LYS A 47 4.38 14.72 8.43
CA LYS A 47 5.02 14.01 7.31
C LYS A 47 4.02 13.29 6.38
N THR A 48 3.01 12.62 6.92
CA THR A 48 1.99 11.95 6.11
C THR A 48 1.23 12.94 5.23
N PHE A 49 0.92 14.12 5.76
CA PHE A 49 0.24 15.19 5.02
C PHE A 49 1.12 15.75 3.90
N THR A 50 2.39 16.01 4.18
CA THR A 50 3.40 16.40 3.18
C THR A 50 3.47 15.38 2.04
N VAL A 51 3.63 14.09 2.36
CA VAL A 51 3.70 13.02 1.36
C VAL A 51 2.38 12.88 0.59
N SER A 52 1.23 13.09 1.23
CA SER A 52 -0.08 13.05 0.57
C SER A 52 -0.20 14.14 -0.51
N HIS A 53 0.26 15.36 -0.25
CA HIS A 53 0.32 16.39 -1.28
C HIS A 53 1.24 16.01 -2.44
N VAL A 54 2.40 15.42 -2.16
CA VAL A 54 3.31 14.93 -3.21
C VAL A 54 2.62 13.87 -4.07
N VAL A 55 1.96 12.88 -3.46
CA VAL A 55 1.19 11.84 -4.17
C VAL A 55 0.11 12.45 -5.05
N ALA A 56 -0.66 13.41 -4.53
CA ALA A 56 -1.71 14.11 -5.28
C ALA A 56 -1.14 14.88 -6.48
N ASN A 57 -0.02 15.57 -6.29
CA ASN A 57 0.62 16.39 -7.33
C ASN A 57 1.22 15.55 -8.48
N VAL A 58 1.76 14.37 -8.18
CA VAL A 58 2.40 13.50 -9.18
C VAL A 58 1.44 12.48 -9.80
N ASN A 59 0.32 12.22 -9.12
CA ASN A 59 -0.74 11.31 -9.53
C ASN A 59 -0.26 9.92 -10.00
N LYS A 60 0.64 9.30 -9.24
CA LYS A 60 1.18 7.96 -9.53
C LYS A 60 0.69 6.93 -8.50
N PRO A 61 0.38 5.68 -8.90
CA PRO A 61 0.19 4.60 -7.95
C PRO A 61 1.39 4.53 -6.99
N THR A 62 1.12 4.50 -5.69
CA THR A 62 2.15 4.70 -4.66
C THR A 62 2.15 3.52 -3.68
N LEU A 63 3.34 3.00 -3.37
CA LEU A 63 3.57 2.01 -2.33
C LEU A 63 4.22 2.69 -1.12
N VAL A 64 3.59 2.60 0.03
CA VAL A 64 4.12 3.06 1.32
C VAL A 64 4.53 1.84 2.12
N ILE A 65 5.82 1.72 2.45
CA ILE A 65 6.34 0.57 3.20
C ILE A 65 6.56 0.98 4.67
N ALA A 66 5.93 0.27 5.58
CA ALA A 66 6.07 0.45 7.01
C ALA A 66 6.79 -0.76 7.65
N PRO A 67 7.64 -0.55 8.68
CA PRO A 67 8.44 -1.61 9.30
C PRO A 67 7.62 -2.53 10.22
N ASN A 68 6.41 -2.13 10.62
CA ASN A 68 5.55 -2.94 11.48
C ASN A 68 4.06 -2.75 11.17
N LYS A 69 3.22 -3.70 11.61
CA LYS A 69 1.77 -3.69 11.35
C LYS A 69 1.06 -2.51 12.02
N THR A 70 1.52 -2.06 13.18
CA THR A 70 0.91 -0.94 13.93
C THR A 70 1.02 0.37 13.16
N LEU A 71 2.23 0.74 12.73
CA LEU A 71 2.45 1.95 11.92
C LEU A 71 1.77 1.83 10.56
N ALA A 72 1.77 0.63 9.96
CA ALA A 72 1.05 0.40 8.70
C ALA A 72 -0.45 0.69 8.86
N ALA A 73 -1.08 0.23 9.95
CA ALA A 73 -2.50 0.48 10.22
C ALA A 73 -2.79 1.97 10.48
N GLN A 74 -1.89 2.66 11.20
CA GLN A 74 -1.98 4.11 11.41
C GLN A 74 -1.93 4.87 10.08
N LEU A 75 -0.90 4.63 9.26
CA LEU A 75 -0.74 5.25 7.95
C LEU A 75 -1.91 4.93 7.02
N TYR A 76 -2.38 3.68 7.01
CA TYR A 76 -3.57 3.31 6.23
C TYR A 76 -4.79 4.13 6.62
N SER A 77 -5.01 4.35 7.92
CA SER A 77 -6.13 5.15 8.42
C SER A 77 -5.99 6.62 8.06
N GLU A 78 -4.78 7.20 8.21
CA GLU A 78 -4.48 8.58 7.83
C GLU A 78 -4.67 8.81 6.32
N PHE A 79 -4.08 7.96 5.48
CA PHE A 79 -4.24 8.07 4.02
C PHE A 79 -5.68 7.87 3.57
N ARG A 80 -6.44 6.97 4.21
CA ARG A 80 -7.85 6.77 3.89
C ARG A 80 -8.70 8.01 4.23
N ALA A 81 -8.36 8.71 5.31
CA ALA A 81 -9.01 9.97 5.65
C ALA A 81 -8.65 11.09 4.64
N LEU A 82 -7.38 11.16 4.22
CA LEU A 82 -6.89 12.15 3.27
C LEU A 82 -7.32 11.89 1.82
N PHE A 83 -7.58 10.64 1.44
CA PHE A 83 -7.99 10.23 0.10
C PHE A 83 -9.25 9.35 0.10
N PRO A 84 -10.41 9.89 0.53
CA PRO A 84 -11.63 9.10 0.69
C PRO A 84 -12.20 8.59 -0.64
N ASP A 85 -11.89 9.26 -1.75
CA ASP A 85 -12.37 8.92 -3.10
C ASP A 85 -11.37 8.03 -3.89
N SER A 86 -10.14 7.85 -3.39
CA SER A 86 -9.10 7.04 -4.03
C SER A 86 -9.00 5.62 -3.45
N ALA A 87 -8.31 4.72 -4.14
CA ALA A 87 -8.13 3.36 -3.64
C ALA A 87 -6.95 3.27 -2.67
N VAL A 88 -7.19 3.68 -1.42
CA VAL A 88 -6.26 3.38 -0.32
C VAL A 88 -6.44 1.92 0.10
N ARG A 89 -5.35 1.17 0.16
CA ARG A 89 -5.33 -0.28 0.35
C ARG A 89 -4.28 -0.68 1.37
N TYR A 90 -4.49 -1.86 1.97
CA TYR A 90 -3.67 -2.39 3.03
C TYR A 90 -3.10 -3.75 2.63
N PHE A 91 -1.79 -3.95 2.79
CA PHE A 91 -1.10 -5.15 2.35
C PHE A 91 -0.05 -5.60 3.36
N VAL A 92 -0.46 -6.41 4.33
CA VAL A 92 0.44 -7.00 5.34
C VAL A 92 0.30 -8.52 5.35
N SER A 93 1.11 -9.20 6.16
CA SER A 93 0.92 -10.63 6.39
C SER A 93 -0.48 -10.89 6.94
N TYR A 94 -1.22 -11.75 6.25
CA TYR A 94 -2.52 -12.28 6.66
C TYR A 94 -2.44 -13.37 7.74
N TYR A 95 -1.25 -13.69 8.24
CA TYR A 95 -1.13 -14.60 9.38
C TYR A 95 -1.28 -13.80 10.68
N ASP A 96 -2.21 -14.24 11.53
CA ASP A 96 -2.30 -13.80 12.93
C ASP A 96 -1.25 -14.51 13.78
N TYR A 97 -0.99 -15.78 13.47
CA TYR A 97 0.09 -16.58 14.03
C TYR A 97 0.80 -17.34 12.91
N TYR A 98 2.13 -17.42 12.98
CA TYR A 98 2.92 -18.15 12.00
C TYR A 98 4.18 -18.73 12.65
N GLN A 99 4.30 -20.05 12.60
CA GLN A 99 5.51 -20.81 12.90
C GLN A 99 6.04 -21.40 11.58
N PRO A 100 7.25 -21.03 11.15
CA PRO A 100 7.87 -21.65 9.99
C PRO A 100 8.22 -23.10 10.30
N GLU A 101 8.19 -23.93 9.27
CA GLU A 101 8.84 -25.24 9.31
C GLU A 101 10.34 -25.04 9.52
N ALA A 102 10.91 -25.77 10.48
CA ALA A 102 12.33 -25.68 10.78
C ALA A 102 12.85 -27.00 11.34
N TYR A 103 14.15 -27.22 11.18
CA TYR A 103 14.87 -28.29 11.84
C TYR A 103 15.98 -27.68 12.70
N VAL A 104 16.07 -28.06 13.97
CA VAL A 104 17.02 -27.56 14.96
C VAL A 104 18.07 -28.65 15.24
N PRO A 105 19.27 -28.57 14.63
CA PRO A 105 20.24 -29.67 14.68
C PRO A 105 20.80 -29.94 16.08
N SER A 106 20.92 -28.91 16.93
CA SER A 106 21.49 -29.04 18.27
C SER A 106 20.65 -29.89 19.22
N THR A 107 19.36 -30.00 18.95
CA THR A 107 18.40 -30.78 19.76
C THR A 107 17.74 -31.90 18.96
N ASP A 108 18.20 -32.14 17.73
CA ASP A 108 17.60 -33.12 16.80
C ASP A 108 16.07 -32.98 16.74
N THR A 109 15.59 -31.73 16.63
CA THR A 109 14.16 -31.41 16.73
C THR A 109 13.64 -30.87 15.42
N TYR A 110 12.64 -31.54 14.87
CA TYR A 110 11.84 -31.01 13.77
C TYR A 110 10.65 -30.22 14.32
N ILE A 111 10.46 -29.01 13.77
CA ILE A 111 9.38 -28.08 14.10
C ILE A 111 8.46 -28.03 12.89
N GLU A 112 7.25 -28.55 13.05
CA GLU A 112 6.23 -28.49 12.01
C GLU A 112 5.76 -27.05 11.77
N LYS A 113 5.37 -26.80 10.53
CA LYS A 113 4.67 -25.57 10.16
C LYS A 113 3.32 -25.53 10.84
N ASP A 114 3.05 -24.43 11.53
CA ASP A 114 1.73 -24.12 12.06
C ASP A 114 1.39 -22.66 11.80
N ALA A 115 0.14 -22.36 11.45
CA ALA A 115 -0.27 -21.01 11.11
C ALA A 115 -1.78 -20.81 11.27
N SER A 116 -2.15 -19.58 11.63
CA SER A 116 -3.54 -19.11 11.65
C SER A 116 -3.69 -17.93 10.70
N ILE A 117 -4.68 -18.00 9.81
CA ILE A 117 -4.98 -17.00 8.78
C ILE A 117 -6.09 -16.07 9.27
N ASN A 118 -5.93 -14.79 8.96
CA ASN A 118 -6.93 -13.75 9.14
C ASN A 118 -7.63 -13.44 7.81
N ASP A 119 -8.89 -13.89 7.68
CA ASP A 119 -9.67 -13.76 6.45
C ASP A 119 -9.91 -12.29 6.04
N GLU A 120 -10.03 -11.37 7.01
CA GLU A 120 -10.21 -9.94 6.70
C GLU A 120 -8.93 -9.34 6.11
N ILE A 121 -7.76 -9.69 6.63
CA ILE A 121 -6.48 -9.25 6.04
C ILE A 121 -6.29 -9.88 4.66
N ASP A 122 -6.68 -11.14 4.46
CA ASP A 122 -6.61 -11.77 3.14
C ASP A 122 -7.49 -11.05 2.11
N LYS A 123 -8.73 -10.75 2.48
CA LYS A 123 -9.65 -9.93 1.68
C LYS A 123 -9.07 -8.56 1.35
N MET A 124 -8.39 -7.91 2.31
CA MET A 124 -7.71 -6.63 2.05
C MET A 124 -6.56 -6.77 1.05
N ARG A 125 -5.78 -7.85 1.11
CA ARG A 125 -4.71 -8.15 0.15
C ARG A 125 -5.25 -8.37 -1.27
N HIS A 126 -6.36 -9.11 -1.39
CA HIS A 126 -7.07 -9.28 -2.66
C HIS A 126 -7.61 -7.94 -3.19
N ALA A 127 -8.17 -7.10 -2.31
CA ALA A 127 -8.62 -5.76 -2.69
C ALA A 127 -7.48 -4.84 -3.16
N ALA A 128 -6.27 -5.02 -2.62
CA ALA A 128 -5.08 -4.27 -3.02
C ALA A 128 -4.60 -4.67 -4.43
N THR A 129 -4.40 -5.96 -4.66
CA THR A 129 -3.95 -6.48 -5.96
C THR A 129 -4.98 -6.18 -7.05
N LYS A 130 -6.27 -6.43 -6.79
CA LYS A 130 -7.37 -6.07 -7.70
C LYS A 130 -7.38 -4.58 -8.06
N ALA A 131 -7.24 -3.69 -7.06
CA ALA A 131 -7.25 -2.24 -7.32
C ALA A 131 -6.14 -1.80 -8.28
N LEU A 132 -4.95 -2.38 -8.16
CA LEU A 132 -3.83 -2.12 -9.08
C LEU A 132 -4.12 -2.57 -10.52
N LEU A 133 -5.07 -3.49 -10.73
CA LEU A 133 -5.48 -3.93 -12.07
C LEU A 133 -6.59 -3.05 -12.66
N GLU A 134 -7.38 -2.38 -11.81
CA GLU A 134 -8.60 -1.69 -12.21
C GLU A 134 -8.43 -0.17 -12.36
N ARG A 135 -7.55 0.47 -11.59
CA ARG A 135 -7.42 1.94 -11.54
C ARG A 135 -5.99 2.41 -11.26
N ASN A 136 -5.71 3.69 -11.49
CA ASN A 136 -4.37 4.28 -11.31
C ASN A 136 -4.18 5.08 -10.01
N ASP A 137 -5.25 5.57 -9.40
CA ASP A 137 -5.21 6.28 -8.11
C ASP A 137 -5.28 5.30 -6.93
N VAL A 138 -4.24 4.46 -6.85
CA VAL A 138 -4.08 3.41 -5.83
C VAL A 138 -2.89 3.73 -4.94
N LEU A 139 -3.13 3.80 -3.63
CA LEU A 139 -2.08 3.89 -2.62
C LEU A 139 -2.14 2.63 -1.75
N VAL A 140 -1.05 1.87 -1.73
CA VAL A 140 -0.95 0.64 -0.91
C VAL A 140 -0.04 0.92 0.27
N VAL A 141 -0.56 0.79 1.48
CA VAL A 141 0.26 0.75 2.70
C VAL A 141 0.57 -0.71 3.00
N ALA A 142 1.87 -1.04 3.01
CA ALA A 142 2.35 -2.41 3.12
C ALA A 142 3.41 -2.59 4.19
N SER A 143 3.51 -3.82 4.70
CA SER A 143 4.73 -4.27 5.39
C SER A 143 5.74 -4.86 4.40
N VAL A 144 6.84 -5.43 4.90
CA VAL A 144 7.75 -6.25 4.08
C VAL A 144 7.06 -7.42 3.38
N SER A 145 5.79 -7.73 3.66
CA SER A 145 5.02 -8.68 2.86
C SER A 145 5.00 -8.32 1.36
N CYS A 146 5.19 -7.06 0.97
CA CYS A 146 5.23 -6.64 -0.43
C CYS A 146 6.46 -7.13 -1.23
N ILE A 147 7.47 -7.68 -0.57
CA ILE A 147 8.65 -8.29 -1.23
C ILE A 147 8.62 -9.83 -1.21
N TYR A 148 7.61 -10.43 -0.58
CA TYR A 148 7.41 -11.89 -0.63
C TYR A 148 6.71 -12.31 -1.93
N GLY A 149 6.88 -13.58 -2.30
CA GLY A 149 6.33 -14.12 -3.54
C GLY A 149 4.80 -14.02 -3.61
N LEU A 150 4.32 -13.55 -4.76
CA LEU A 150 2.93 -13.68 -5.21
C LEU A 150 2.91 -14.42 -6.55
N GLY A 151 1.76 -14.98 -6.90
CA GLY A 151 1.53 -15.49 -8.26
C GLY A 151 1.74 -14.41 -9.32
N SER A 152 2.03 -14.82 -10.55
CA SER A 152 2.26 -13.85 -11.63
C SER A 152 1.01 -12.98 -11.86
N PRO A 153 1.16 -11.68 -12.15
CA PRO A 153 0.01 -10.83 -12.46
C PRO A 153 -0.82 -11.36 -13.62
N ALA A 154 -0.17 -11.94 -14.65
CA ALA A 154 -0.83 -12.53 -15.81
C ALA A 154 -1.73 -13.72 -15.40
N SER A 155 -1.21 -14.65 -14.61
CA SER A 155 -2.00 -15.78 -14.09
C SER A 155 -3.19 -15.31 -13.24
N TYR A 156 -3.02 -14.24 -12.47
CA TYR A 156 -4.12 -13.65 -11.72
C TYR A 156 -5.21 -13.07 -12.64
N PHE A 157 -4.82 -12.44 -13.74
CA PHE A 157 -5.75 -11.95 -14.76
C PHE A 157 -6.51 -13.09 -15.46
N ASP A 158 -5.83 -14.18 -15.79
CA ASP A 158 -6.44 -15.31 -16.51
C ASP A 158 -7.50 -16.03 -15.68
N MET A 159 -7.45 -15.91 -14.36
CA MET A 159 -8.46 -16.48 -13.43
C MET A 159 -9.65 -15.55 -13.19
N LEU A 160 -9.69 -14.35 -13.79
CA LEU A 160 -10.82 -13.43 -13.60
C LEU A 160 -12.06 -13.91 -14.35
N VAL A 161 -13.17 -14.05 -13.62
CA VAL A 161 -14.49 -14.25 -14.19
C VAL A 161 -15.16 -12.90 -14.40
N LEU A 162 -15.27 -12.46 -15.65
CA LEU A 162 -15.96 -11.23 -16.03
C LEU A 162 -17.45 -11.52 -16.25
N LEU A 163 -18.30 -10.82 -15.51
CA LEU A 163 -19.75 -10.93 -15.63
C LEU A 163 -20.34 -9.54 -15.88
N GLU A 164 -21.12 -9.40 -16.95
CA GLU A 164 -21.88 -8.20 -17.26
C GLU A 164 -23.38 -8.51 -17.28
N ARG A 165 -24.22 -7.51 -16.99
CA ARG A 165 -25.67 -7.70 -17.01
C ARG A 165 -26.11 -8.13 -18.42
N GLY A 166 -26.72 -9.30 -18.53
CA GLY A 166 -27.14 -9.90 -19.81
C GLY A 166 -26.15 -10.90 -20.39
N THR A 167 -25.04 -11.19 -19.70
CA THR A 167 -24.14 -12.29 -20.07
C THR A 167 -24.85 -13.62 -19.86
N GLU A 168 -24.93 -14.45 -20.90
CA GLU A 168 -25.26 -15.88 -20.79
C GLU A 168 -23.99 -16.64 -20.37
N VAL A 169 -24.10 -17.51 -19.37
CA VAL A 169 -22.98 -18.23 -18.75
C VAL A 169 -23.16 -19.73 -18.93
#